data_AF-A0AAU8MV20-F1
#
_entry.id   AF-A0AAU8MV20-F1
#
_cell.length_a   1.000
_cell.length_b   1.000
_cell.length_c   1.000
_cell.angle_alpha   90.00
_cell.angle_beta   90.00
_cell.angle_gamma   90.00
#
_symmetry.space_group_name_H-M   'P 1'
#
loop_
_entity.id
_entity.type
_entity.pdbx_description
1 polymer ?
#
loop_
_entity_poly.entity_id
_entity_poly.type
_entity_poly.pdbx_seq_one_letter_code
_entity_poly.pdbx_strand_id
1 'polypeptide(L)'
;MNFVLTLQSGAPRVPEPCFAGLPEPDSPAFESLRQFCEDHHVDVLASLPWVAAEVAGKAGFGAMLRLVHRHGGRRLYLPRGRAACSSRMGLSLDPLTHRQLLDRASAAGTIEIPSAWGVFVGLRRVGIRAAIRSGRSLREVAHAFGVTERHLRREADGLRPS
;
A
#
# COMPACT_ATOMS: atom_id res chain seq x y z
N MET A 1 20.53 -39.23 -11.70
CA MET A 1 19.18 -38.93 -12.22
C MET A 1 18.38 -38.35 -11.06
N ASN A 2 18.23 -37.03 -11.04
CA ASN A 2 17.54 -36.30 -9.98
C ASN A 2 16.02 -36.37 -10.21
N PHE A 3 15.29 -36.92 -9.25
CA PHE A 3 13.86 -36.64 -9.08
C PHE A 3 13.72 -35.41 -8.18
N VAL A 4 13.39 -34.26 -8.76
CA VAL A 4 12.98 -33.08 -8.00
C VAL A 4 11.46 -33.14 -7.88
N LEU A 5 10.97 -33.47 -6.68
CA LEU A 5 9.57 -33.38 -6.31
C LEU A 5 9.13 -31.92 -6.32
N THR A 6 8.18 -31.64 -7.19
CA THR A 6 7.38 -30.42 -7.20
C THR A 6 6.53 -30.37 -5.92
N LEU A 7 6.77 -29.38 -5.06
CA LEU A 7 5.81 -28.96 -4.06
C LEU A 7 5.35 -27.53 -4.39
N GLN A 8 4.19 -27.47 -5.06
CA GLN A 8 3.33 -26.30 -5.01
C GLN A 8 2.82 -26.16 -3.58
N SER A 9 3.15 -25.04 -2.93
CA SER A 9 2.45 -24.58 -1.73
C SER A 9 1.93 -23.17 -1.98
N GLY A 10 0.61 -23.05 -2.12
CA GLY A 10 -0.15 -21.81 -2.23
C GLY A 10 -0.24 -21.05 -0.90
N ALA A 11 0.91 -20.77 -0.28
CA ALA A 11 0.98 -19.77 0.78
C ALA A 11 1.10 -18.39 0.13
N PRO A 12 0.38 -17.35 0.59
CA PRO A 12 0.64 -15.98 0.13
C PRO A 12 2.12 -15.69 0.39
N ARG A 13 2.88 -15.50 -0.69
CA ARG A 13 4.29 -15.10 -0.61
C ARG A 13 4.28 -13.69 -0.06
N VAL A 14 4.51 -13.57 1.25
CA VAL A 14 4.89 -12.29 1.84
C VAL A 14 6.13 -11.85 1.06
N PRO A 15 6.09 -10.70 0.36
CA PRO A 15 7.23 -10.23 -0.39
C PRO A 15 8.45 -10.22 0.52
N GLU A 16 9.57 -10.74 0.02
CA GLU A 16 10.83 -10.69 0.76
C GLU A 16 11.09 -9.27 1.23
N PRO A 17 11.76 -9.09 2.37
CA PRO A 17 11.80 -7.85 3.13
C PRO A 17 12.34 -6.64 2.33
N CYS A 18 11.54 -6.01 1.47
CA CYS A 18 11.89 -4.75 0.80
C CYS A 18 11.74 -3.59 1.81
N PHE A 19 12.51 -3.61 2.90
CA PHE A 19 12.49 -2.55 3.93
C PHE A 19 13.39 -1.36 3.59
N ALA A 20 13.51 -1.03 2.30
CA ALA A 20 14.20 0.17 1.84
C ALA A 20 13.23 1.30 1.41
N GLY A 21 11.91 1.07 1.44
CA GLY A 21 10.89 2.04 1.04
C GLY A 21 9.95 1.50 -0.03
N LEU A 22 9.31 2.40 -0.77
CA LEU A 22 8.52 2.02 -1.95
C LEU A 22 9.46 1.65 -3.11
N PRO A 23 9.25 0.51 -3.79
CA PRO A 23 10.05 0.10 -4.94
C PRO A 23 9.84 1.04 -6.13
N GLU A 24 10.88 1.18 -6.96
CA GLU A 24 10.80 1.95 -8.21
C GLU A 24 9.70 1.40 -9.13
N PRO A 25 8.93 2.28 -9.81
CA PRO A 25 7.91 1.86 -10.78
C PRO A 25 8.48 0.91 -11.82
N ASP A 26 7.65 -0.02 -12.27
CA ASP A 26 7.97 -0.99 -13.33
C ASP A 26 9.09 -2.00 -12.97
N SER A 27 9.58 -1.98 -11.72
CA SER A 27 10.47 -3.02 -11.21
C SER A 27 9.70 -4.30 -10.82
N PRO A 28 10.36 -5.48 -10.81
CA PRO A 28 9.74 -6.71 -10.28
C PRO A 28 9.26 -6.58 -8.84
N ALA A 29 9.95 -5.78 -8.02
CA ALA A 29 9.56 -5.50 -6.64
C ALA A 29 8.28 -4.65 -6.56
N PHE A 30 8.10 -3.69 -7.48
CA PHE A 30 6.87 -2.91 -7.60
C PHE A 30 5.69 -3.79 -7.96
N GLU A 31 5.86 -4.69 -8.91
CA GLU A 31 4.79 -5.59 -9.32
C GLU A 31 4.42 -6.57 -8.20
N SER A 32 5.41 -7.07 -7.47
CA SER A 32 5.19 -7.90 -6.28
C SER A 32 4.43 -7.15 -5.19
N LEU A 33 4.77 -5.87 -4.94
CA LEU A 33 4.05 -5.04 -3.97
C LEU A 33 2.62 -4.73 -4.44
N ARG A 34 2.43 -4.47 -5.73
CA ARG A 34 1.10 -4.27 -6.31
C ARG A 34 0.24 -5.51 -6.08
N GLN A 35 0.75 -6.70 -6.40
CA GLN A 35 0.03 -7.95 -6.20
C GLN A 35 -0.28 -8.20 -4.72
N PHE A 36 0.66 -7.95 -3.81
CA PHE A 36 0.41 -8.01 -2.37
C PHE A 36 -0.76 -7.10 -1.96
N CYS A 37 -0.86 -5.90 -2.53
CA CYS A 37 -1.99 -5.01 -2.23
C CYS A 37 -3.32 -5.59 -2.72
N GLU A 38 -3.35 -6.22 -3.90
CA GLU A 38 -4.55 -6.89 -4.42
C GLU A 38 -4.96 -8.09 -3.55
N ASP A 39 -4.00 -8.93 -3.16
CA ASP A 39 -4.24 -10.12 -2.33
C ASP A 39 -4.81 -9.76 -0.94
N HIS A 40 -4.54 -8.54 -0.47
CA HIS A 40 -4.98 -8.00 0.82
C HIS A 40 -5.86 -6.75 0.68
N HIS A 41 -6.61 -6.64 -0.43
CA HIS A 41 -7.30 -5.43 -0.87
C HIS A 41 -8.02 -4.64 0.25
N VAL A 42 -8.90 -5.30 1.02
CA VAL A 42 -9.69 -4.64 2.08
C VAL A 42 -8.80 -4.11 3.20
N ASP A 43 -7.87 -4.93 3.70
CA ASP A 43 -6.97 -4.54 4.79
C ASP A 43 -6.02 -3.41 4.35
N VAL A 44 -5.58 -3.44 3.09
CA VAL A 44 -4.75 -2.37 2.52
C VAL A 44 -5.53 -1.08 2.41
N LEU A 45 -6.71 -1.06 1.78
CA LEU A 45 -7.51 0.16 1.65
C LEU A 45 -7.81 0.78 3.03
N ALA A 46 -8.14 -0.04 4.03
CA ALA A 46 -8.41 0.43 5.38
C ALA A 46 -7.18 1.00 6.10
N SER A 47 -5.97 0.63 5.69
CA SER A 47 -4.71 1.11 6.27
C SER A 47 -4.19 2.41 5.65
N LEU A 48 -4.67 2.76 4.45
CA LEU A 48 -4.14 3.87 3.67
C LEU A 48 -4.72 5.23 4.12
N PRO A 49 -3.92 6.31 4.08
CA PRO A 49 -4.45 7.68 4.14
C PRO A 49 -5.46 7.91 3.02
N TRP A 50 -6.48 8.73 3.28
CA TRP A 50 -7.65 8.84 2.40
C TRP A 50 -7.31 9.06 0.91
N VAL A 51 -6.41 9.98 0.55
CA VAL A 51 -6.06 10.25 -0.85
C VAL A 51 -5.52 8.99 -1.53
N ALA A 52 -4.66 8.22 -0.84
CA ALA A 52 -4.13 6.98 -1.36
C ALA A 52 -5.22 5.91 -1.46
N ALA A 53 -6.10 5.80 -0.47
CA ALA A 53 -7.22 4.86 -0.48
C ALA A 53 -8.21 5.15 -1.63
N GLU A 54 -8.53 6.43 -1.87
CA GLU A 54 -9.43 6.85 -2.95
C GLU A 54 -8.85 6.51 -4.33
N VAL A 55 -7.58 6.86 -4.55
CA VAL A 55 -6.90 6.57 -5.82
C VAL A 55 -6.73 5.06 -6.00
N ALA A 56 -6.38 4.32 -4.95
CA ALA A 56 -6.27 2.86 -5.01
C ALA A 56 -7.62 2.21 -5.35
N GLY A 57 -8.70 2.60 -4.68
CA GLY A 57 -10.02 2.00 -4.87
C GLY A 57 -10.67 2.33 -6.22
N LYS A 58 -10.24 3.40 -6.90
CA LYS A 58 -10.83 3.85 -8.18
C LYS A 58 -9.93 3.61 -9.39
N ALA A 59 -8.63 3.83 -9.24
CA ALA A 59 -7.64 3.71 -10.31
C ALA A 59 -6.66 2.54 -10.11
N GLY A 60 -6.81 1.76 -9.02
CA GLY A 60 -5.99 0.60 -8.70
C GLY A 60 -4.73 0.93 -7.90
N PHE A 61 -4.17 -0.08 -7.22
CA PHE A 61 -2.98 0.10 -6.39
C PHE A 61 -1.75 0.55 -7.18
N GLY A 62 -1.62 0.13 -8.44
CA GLY A 62 -0.53 0.60 -9.31
C GLY A 62 -0.55 2.12 -9.54
N ALA A 63 -1.73 2.70 -9.77
CA ALA A 63 -1.89 4.15 -9.91
C ALA A 63 -1.57 4.87 -8.59
N MET A 64 -2.04 4.34 -7.47
CA MET A 64 -1.75 4.87 -6.13
C MET A 64 -0.24 4.88 -5.84
N LEU A 65 0.46 3.75 -6.06
CA LEU A 65 1.90 3.65 -5.80
C LEU A 65 2.70 4.64 -6.66
N ARG A 66 2.33 4.81 -7.94
CA ARG A 66 2.97 5.80 -8.82
C ARG A 66 2.70 7.24 -8.40
N LEU A 67 1.47 7.55 -7.95
CA LEU A 67 1.12 8.86 -7.42
C LEU A 67 1.99 9.20 -6.21
N VAL A 68 2.12 8.26 -5.26
CA VAL A 68 2.91 8.43 -4.03
C VAL A 68 4.40 8.54 -4.36
N HIS A 69 4.92 7.76 -5.31
CA HIS A 69 6.32 7.89 -5.73
C HIS A 69 6.61 9.27 -6.31
N ARG A 70 5.71 9.79 -7.16
CA ARG A 70 5.90 11.07 -7.85
C ARG A 70 5.70 12.29 -6.95
N HIS A 71 4.72 12.23 -6.05
CA HIS A 71 4.24 13.41 -5.32
C HIS A 71 4.23 13.24 -3.80
N GLY A 72 4.70 12.12 -3.26
CA GLY A 72 4.60 11.79 -1.84
C GLY A 72 5.23 12.85 -0.93
N GLY A 73 4.51 13.19 0.15
CA GLY A 73 4.95 14.18 1.13
C GLY A 73 4.78 15.63 0.67
N ARG A 74 4.09 15.87 -0.45
CA ARG A 74 3.90 17.20 -1.03
C ARG A 74 2.43 17.58 -1.02
N ARG A 75 2.19 18.88 -0.93
CA ARG A 75 0.89 19.49 -1.21
C ARG A 75 0.74 19.68 -2.72
N LEU A 76 -0.37 19.23 -3.28
CA LEU A 76 -0.66 19.29 -4.70
C LEU A 76 -1.90 20.15 -4.96
N TYR A 77 -1.76 21.18 -5.79
CA TYR A 77 -2.90 21.94 -6.30
C TYR A 77 -3.70 21.12 -7.31
N LEU A 78 -5.03 21.15 -7.17
CA LEU A 78 -5.99 20.48 -8.04
C LEU A 78 -6.67 21.49 -8.97
N PRO A 79 -6.33 21.49 -10.27
CA PRO A 79 -7.08 22.24 -11.26
C PRO A 79 -8.55 21.82 -11.28
N ARG A 80 -9.47 22.78 -11.44
CA ARG A 80 -10.91 22.48 -11.55
C ARG A 80 -11.29 21.64 -12.78
N GLY A 81 -10.48 21.65 -13.83
CA GLY A 81 -10.71 20.86 -15.03
C GLY A 81 -10.15 19.45 -14.89
N ARG A 82 -10.99 18.43 -15.13
CA ARG A 82 -10.62 17.01 -14.98
C ARG A 82 -9.37 16.62 -15.75
N ALA A 83 -9.25 17.04 -17.02
CA ALA A 83 -8.08 16.72 -17.85
C ALA A 83 -6.79 17.33 -17.28
N ALA A 84 -6.84 18.57 -16.83
CA ALA A 84 -5.71 19.23 -16.19
C ALA A 84 -5.35 18.58 -14.85
N CYS A 85 -6.35 18.16 -14.07
CA CYS A 85 -6.15 17.42 -12.82
C CYS A 85 -5.51 16.05 -13.06
N SER A 86 -6.01 15.29 -14.04
CA SER A 86 -5.43 14.00 -14.46
C SER A 86 -3.96 14.14 -14.85
N SER A 87 -3.65 15.13 -15.70
CA SER A 87 -2.27 15.42 -16.12
C SER A 87 -1.38 15.81 -14.92
N ARG A 88 -1.89 16.67 -14.04
CA ARG A 88 -1.16 17.12 -12.85
C ARG A 88 -0.83 16.00 -11.88
N MET A 89 -1.76 15.07 -11.67
CA MET A 89 -1.58 13.92 -10.78
C MET A 89 -0.85 12.75 -11.45
N GLY A 90 -0.79 12.73 -12.79
CA GLY A 90 -0.19 11.63 -13.53
C GLY A 90 -1.06 10.37 -13.62
N LEU A 91 -2.38 10.51 -13.52
CA LEU A 91 -3.32 9.40 -13.51
C LEU A 91 -4.61 9.76 -14.24
N SER A 92 -5.28 8.75 -14.80
CA SER A 92 -6.56 8.95 -15.47
C SER A 92 -7.68 9.04 -14.43
N LEU A 93 -8.21 10.24 -14.19
CA LEU A 93 -9.34 10.44 -13.29
C LEU A 93 -10.67 10.24 -14.02
N ASP A 94 -11.51 9.37 -13.45
CA ASP A 94 -12.93 9.38 -13.76
C ASP A 94 -13.62 10.63 -13.16
N PRO A 95 -14.84 10.97 -13.61
CA PRO A 95 -15.55 12.16 -13.10
C PRO A 95 -15.84 12.12 -11.59
N LEU A 96 -16.09 10.93 -11.03
CA LEU A 96 -16.46 10.75 -9.63
C LEU A 96 -15.27 11.01 -8.72
N THR A 97 -14.14 10.37 -9.00
CA THR A 97 -12.86 10.51 -8.30
C THR A 97 -12.39 11.96 -8.36
N HIS A 98 -12.47 12.59 -9.53
CA HIS A 98 -12.11 14.00 -9.68
C HIS A 98 -12.96 14.90 -8.77
N ARG A 99 -14.28 14.67 -8.72
CA ARG A 99 -15.18 15.42 -7.82
C ARG A 99 -14.83 15.18 -6.35
N GLN A 100 -14.64 13.94 -5.93
CA GLN A 100 -14.29 13.60 -4.54
C GLN A 100 -12.96 14.25 -4.11
N LEU A 101 -11.98 14.32 -5.02
CA LEU A 101 -10.71 15.01 -4.78
C LEU A 101 -10.90 16.51 -4.57
N LEU A 102 -11.75 17.16 -5.38
CA LEU A 102 -12.08 18.57 -5.21
C LEU A 102 -12.89 18.84 -3.94
N ASP A 103 -13.85 17.98 -3.62
CA ASP A 103 -14.72 18.11 -2.44
C ASP A 103 -13.93 18.03 -1.12
N ARG A 104 -12.77 17.36 -1.12
CA ARG A 104 -11.86 17.28 0.03
C ARG A 104 -10.59 18.11 -0.10
N ALA A 105 -10.49 18.93 -1.15
CA ALA A 105 -9.40 19.88 -1.25
C ALA A 105 -9.53 20.96 -0.17
N SER A 106 -8.40 21.54 0.23
CA SER A 106 -8.38 22.72 1.09
C SER A 106 -9.08 23.91 0.40
N ALA A 107 -9.34 24.98 1.16
CA ALA A 107 -9.84 26.24 0.59
C ALA A 107 -8.93 26.82 -0.53
N ALA A 108 -7.64 26.47 -0.52
CA ALA A 108 -6.67 26.84 -1.55
C ALA A 108 -6.69 25.90 -2.78
N GLY A 109 -7.61 24.92 -2.82
CA GLY A 109 -7.71 23.93 -3.89
C GLY A 109 -6.57 22.92 -3.88
N THR A 110 -6.04 22.57 -2.70
CA THR A 110 -4.91 21.64 -2.58
C THR A 110 -5.24 20.41 -1.76
N ILE A 111 -4.62 19.28 -2.09
CA ILE A 111 -4.61 18.07 -1.25
C ILE A 111 -3.18 17.75 -0.80
N GLU A 112 -3.06 17.00 0.29
CA GLU A 112 -1.78 16.47 0.76
C GLU A 112 -1.61 15.03 0.27
N ILE A 113 -0.56 14.79 -0.52
CA ILE A 113 -0.22 13.43 -0.95
C ILE A 113 0.59 12.79 0.17
N PRO A 114 0.17 11.63 0.70
CA PRO A 114 0.90 10.97 1.78
C PRO A 114 2.32 10.62 1.35
N SER A 115 3.27 10.67 2.27
CA SER A 115 4.65 10.30 1.98
C SER A 115 4.79 8.82 1.66
N ALA A 116 5.79 8.47 0.85
CA ALA A 116 6.14 7.09 0.57
C ALA A 116 6.36 6.28 1.86
N TRP A 117 7.00 6.89 2.86
CA TRP A 117 7.20 6.28 4.18
C TRP A 117 5.88 6.02 4.90
N GLY A 118 4.95 6.97 4.91
CA GLY A 118 3.64 6.81 5.57
C GLY A 118 2.82 5.69 4.96
N VAL A 119 2.78 5.62 3.62
CA VAL A 119 2.14 4.52 2.89
C VAL A 119 2.83 3.19 3.19
N PHE A 120 4.15 3.16 3.12
CA PHE A 120 4.95 1.97 3.41
C PHE A 120 4.70 1.41 4.81
N VAL A 121 4.63 2.25 5.84
CA VAL A 121 4.32 1.83 7.22
C VAL A 121 2.94 1.18 7.32
N GLY A 122 1.94 1.73 6.62
CA GLY A 122 0.59 1.14 6.53
C GLY A 122 0.62 -0.25 5.91
N LEU A 123 1.25 -0.39 4.74
CA LEU A 123 1.38 -1.67 4.03
C LEU A 123 2.15 -2.71 4.85
N ARG A 124 3.24 -2.30 5.50
CA ARG A 124 4.03 -3.15 6.41
C ARG A 124 3.17 -3.72 7.53
N ARG A 125 2.30 -2.90 8.11
CA ARG A 125 1.39 -3.33 9.18
C ARG A 125 0.41 -4.40 8.68
N VAL A 126 -0.12 -4.24 7.47
CA VAL A 126 -0.97 -5.26 6.83
C VAL A 126 -0.19 -6.55 6.64
N GLY A 127 1.05 -6.48 6.14
CA GLY A 127 1.91 -7.65 5.95
C GLY A 127 2.21 -8.39 7.26
N ILE A 128 2.53 -7.66 8.33
CA ILE A 128 2.73 -8.22 9.67
C ILE A 128 1.48 -8.98 10.14
N ARG A 129 0.31 -8.36 10.02
CA ARG A 129 -0.97 -8.96 10.46
C ARG A 129 -1.33 -10.18 9.63
N ALA A 130 -1.11 -10.14 8.32
CA ALA A 130 -1.30 -11.30 7.44
C ALA A 130 -0.39 -12.46 7.85
N ALA A 131 0.90 -12.18 8.12
CA ALA A 131 1.86 -13.18 8.56
C ALA A 131 1.47 -13.82 9.91
N ILE A 132 1.06 -13.01 10.89
CA ILE A 132 0.56 -13.52 12.18
C ILE A 132 -0.69 -14.39 11.99
N ARG A 133 -1.67 -13.94 11.18
CA ARG A 133 -2.89 -14.71 10.90
C ARG A 133 -2.62 -16.03 10.19
N SER A 134 -1.54 -16.11 9.40
CA SER A 134 -1.10 -17.35 8.75
C SER A 134 -0.43 -18.35 9.70
N GLY A 135 -0.35 -18.05 11.00
CA GLY A 135 0.20 -18.94 12.03
C GLY A 135 1.72 -18.90 12.16
N ARG A 136 2.41 -17.96 11.50
CA ARG A 136 3.87 -17.79 11.67
C ARG A 136 4.18 -17.35 13.09
N SER A 137 5.29 -17.85 13.63
CA SER A 137 5.73 -17.46 14.97
C SER A 137 6.13 -15.99 15.02
N LEU A 138 5.98 -15.34 16.18
CA LEU A 138 6.37 -13.94 16.35
C LEU A 138 7.86 -13.72 16.04
N ARG A 139 8.71 -14.72 16.30
CA ARG A 139 10.14 -14.68 15.98
C ARG A 139 10.39 -14.62 14.47
N GLU A 140 9.72 -15.48 13.69
CA GLU A 140 9.84 -15.48 12.22
C GLU A 140 9.34 -14.17 11.62
N VAL A 141 8.21 -13.64 12.12
CA VAL A 141 7.67 -12.35 11.69
C VAL A 141 8.62 -11.22 12.09
N ALA A 142 9.19 -11.24 13.30
CA ALA A 142 10.13 -10.21 13.76
C ALA A 142 11.36 -10.13 12.85
N HIS A 143 11.93 -11.28 12.54
CA HIS A 143 13.07 -11.39 11.63
C HIS A 143 12.71 -10.91 10.21
N ALA A 144 11.61 -11.42 9.64
CA ALA A 144 11.20 -11.07 8.28
C ALA A 144 10.88 -9.57 8.14
N PHE A 145 10.26 -8.95 9.14
CA PHE A 145 9.84 -7.57 9.04
C PHE A 145 10.83 -6.56 9.62
N GLY A 146 11.93 -7.00 10.26
CA GLY A 146 12.87 -6.11 10.93
C GLY A 146 12.22 -5.35 12.10
N VAL A 147 11.44 -6.05 12.92
CA VAL A 147 10.80 -5.50 14.13
C VAL A 147 11.14 -6.34 15.35
N THR A 148 10.89 -5.80 16.54
CA THR A 148 11.03 -6.56 17.79
C THR A 148 9.77 -7.39 18.06
N GLU A 149 9.91 -8.53 18.74
CA GLU A 149 8.74 -9.30 19.20
C GLU A 149 7.83 -8.48 20.12
N ARG A 150 8.40 -7.54 20.89
CA ARG A 150 7.62 -6.61 21.72
C ARG A 150 6.66 -5.75 20.89
N HIS A 151 7.11 -5.27 19.72
CA HIS A 151 6.24 -4.56 18.79
C HIS A 151 5.12 -5.45 18.27
N LEU A 152 5.44 -6.71 17.94
CA LEU A 152 4.47 -7.66 17.39
C LEU A 152 3.39 -8.10 18.38
N ARG A 153 3.71 -8.22 19.68
CA ARG A 153 2.69 -8.56 20.70
C ARG A 153 1.53 -7.57 20.68
N ARG A 154 1.81 -6.27 20.56
CA ARG A 154 0.75 -5.23 20.45
C ARG A 154 -0.13 -5.41 19.23
N GLU A 155 0.44 -5.81 18.09
CA GLU A 155 -0.33 -6.10 16.88
C GLU A 155 -1.15 -7.39 17.03
N ALA A 156 -0.58 -8.43 17.65
CA ALA A 156 -1.26 -9.71 17.89
C ALA A 156 -2.44 -9.57 18.88
N ASP A 157 -2.28 -8.76 19.92
CA ASP A 157 -3.34 -8.51 20.90
C ASP A 157 -4.53 -7.79 20.26
N GLY A 158 -4.27 -6.85 19.35
CA GLY A 158 -5.31 -6.13 18.59
C GLY A 158 -6.01 -6.96 17.50
N LEU A 159 -5.56 -8.20 17.24
CA LEU A 159 -6.19 -9.14 16.30
C LEU A 159 -7.15 -10.11 16.99
N ARG A 160 -7.15 -10.19 18.33
CA ARG A 160 -8.09 -11.04 19.06
C ARG A 160 -9.47 -10.38 19.02
N PRO A 161 -10.53 -11.08 18.58
CA PRO A 161 -11.88 -10.53 18.69
C PRO A 161 -12.19 -10.27 20.18
N SER A 162 -12.85 -9.14 20.43
CA SER A 162 -13.38 -8.79 21.76
C SER A 162 -14.61 -9.62 22.08
#